data_AF-A0A2V8JZG3-F1
#
_entry.id   AF-A0A2V8JZG3-F1
#
_cell.length_a   1.000
_cell.length_b   1.000
_cell.length_c   1.000
_cell.angle_alpha   90.00
_cell.angle_beta   90.00
_cell.angle_gamma   90.00
#
_symmetry.space_group_name_H-M   'P 1'
#
loop_
_entity.id
_entity.type
_entity.pdbx_description
1 polymer ?
#
loop_
_entity_poly.entity_id
_entity_poly.type
_entity_poly.pdbx_seq_one_letter_code
_entity_poly.pdbx_strand_id
1 'polypeptide(L)'
;NRGESIDVVIMAAPALDQLIEEGKVRAGSRVELVRSLIGMAVKAGAPKPDISTVDALKRTLLTAKSIAYSDSASGVYLATVLFPKLGIWDQIKSKS
;
A
#
# COMPACT_ATOMS: atom_id res chain seq x y z
N ASN A 1 -18.56 -14.07 4.01
CA ASN A 1 -19.89 -13.67 4.51
C ASN A 1 -20.10 -14.16 5.94
N ARG A 2 -19.74 -13.35 6.94
CA ARG A 2 -19.98 -13.67 8.37
C ARG A 2 -21.27 -13.04 8.94
N GLY A 3 -21.92 -12.15 8.20
CA GLY A 3 -23.18 -11.51 8.63
C GLY A 3 -23.02 -10.55 9.80
N GLU A 4 -21.86 -9.91 9.94
CA GLU A 4 -21.58 -8.96 11.01
C GLU A 4 -22.48 -7.71 10.90
N SER A 5 -23.03 -7.27 12.03
CA SER A 5 -23.76 -6.00 12.13
C SER A 5 -22.75 -4.85 12.23
N ILE A 6 -22.72 -3.99 11.21
CA ILE A 6 -21.76 -2.88 11.09
C ILE A 6 -22.53 -1.62 10.71
N ASP A 7 -22.42 -0.57 11.53
CA ASP A 7 -23.04 0.73 11.25
C ASP A 7 -22.18 1.61 10.33
N VAL A 8 -20.86 1.54 10.50
CA VAL A 8 -19.87 2.34 9.76
C VAL A 8 -18.67 1.47 9.36
N VAL A 9 -18.25 1.59 8.11
CA VAL A 9 -17.02 0.98 7.59
C VAL A 9 -16.10 2.05 7.03
N ILE A 10 -14.82 2.00 7.41
CA ILE A 10 -13.76 2.88 6.88
C ILE A 10 -12.71 1.98 6.25
N MET A 11 -12.48 2.12 4.95
CA MET A 11 -11.61 1.21 4.21
C MET A 11 -11.05 1.87 2.95
N ALA A 12 -10.09 1.20 2.31
CA ALA A 12 -9.55 1.65 1.03
C ALA A 12 -10.63 1.61 -0.05
N ALA A 13 -10.67 2.66 -0.89
CA ALA A 13 -11.71 2.86 -1.90
C ALA A 13 -12.04 1.61 -2.74
N PRO A 14 -11.07 0.87 -3.33
CA PRO A 14 -11.41 -0.29 -4.16
C PRO A 14 -12.15 -1.39 -3.41
N ALA A 15 -11.78 -1.63 -2.15
CA ALA A 15 -12.44 -2.64 -1.33
C ALA A 15 -13.82 -2.15 -0.85
N LEU A 16 -14.01 -0.84 -0.64
CA LEU A 16 -15.33 -0.26 -0.35
C LEU A 16 -16.26 -0.41 -1.55
N ASP A 17 -15.76 -0.14 -2.75
CA ASP A 17 -16.52 -0.24 -3.98
C ASP A 17 -17.04 -1.66 -4.21
N GLN A 18 -16.19 -2.66 -3.99
CA GLN A 18 -16.62 -4.06 -4.04
C GLN A 18 -17.75 -4.36 -3.04
N LEU A 19 -17.69 -3.86 -1.80
CA LEU A 19 -18.77 -4.08 -0.84
C LEU A 19 -20.07 -3.35 -1.22
N ILE A 20 -19.98 -2.22 -1.92
CA ILE A 20 -21.16 -1.52 -2.47
C ILE A 20 -21.76 -2.34 -3.62
N GLU A 21 -20.95 -2.83 -4.54
CA GLU A 21 -21.37 -3.71 -5.64
C GLU A 21 -22.04 -5.00 -5.14
N GLU A 22 -21.52 -5.56 -4.06
CA GLU A 22 -22.08 -6.74 -3.39
C GLU A 22 -23.34 -6.44 -2.55
N GLY A 23 -23.79 -5.17 -2.50
CA GLY A 23 -24.98 -4.75 -1.73
C GLY A 23 -24.80 -4.79 -0.21
N LYS A 24 -23.55 -4.90 0.27
CA LYS A 24 -23.21 -4.96 1.70
C LYS A 24 -23.04 -3.58 2.34
N VAL A 25 -22.78 -2.57 1.51
CA VAL A 25 -22.72 -1.17 1.92
C VAL A 25 -23.79 -0.38 1.15
N ARG A 26 -24.46 0.55 1.85
CA ARG A 26 -25.52 1.38 1.26
C ARG A 26 -24.97 2.20 0.08
N ALA A 27 -25.51 1.99 -1.11
CA ALA A 27 -25.16 2.78 -2.29
C ALA A 27 -25.35 4.29 -2.03
N GLY A 28 -24.44 5.12 -2.55
CA GLY A 28 -24.46 6.57 -2.36
C GLY A 28 -24.08 7.06 -0.95
N SER A 29 -23.75 6.17 -0.01
CA SER A 29 -23.26 6.57 1.33
C SER A 29 -21.75 6.82 1.41
N ARG A 30 -20.99 6.40 0.39
CA ARG A 30 -19.54 6.59 0.34
C ARG A 30 -19.20 8.08 0.35
N VAL A 31 -18.25 8.45 1.19
CA VAL A 31 -17.62 9.77 1.20
C VAL A 31 -16.09 9.61 1.24
N GLU A 32 -15.39 10.54 0.59
CA GLU A 32 -13.93 10.62 0.70
C GLU A 32 -13.57 11.20 2.07
N LEU A 33 -13.15 10.33 3.00
CA LEU A 33 -12.88 10.72 4.39
C LEU A 33 -11.45 11.22 4.58
N VAL A 34 -10.47 10.52 4.03
CA VAL A 34 -9.05 10.82 4.24
C VAL A 34 -8.21 10.39 3.05
N ARG A 35 -7.15 11.15 2.78
CA ARG A 35 -6.09 10.75 1.84
C ARG A 35 -4.94 10.10 2.60
N SER A 36 -4.73 8.80 2.37
CA SER A 36 -3.58 8.07 2.91
C SER A 36 -2.41 8.11 1.93
N LEU A 37 -1.21 8.44 2.43
CA LEU A 37 0.03 8.44 1.64
C LEU A 37 0.87 7.21 2.00
N ILE A 38 1.59 6.67 1.00
CA ILE A 38 2.58 5.61 1.23
C ILE A 38 3.91 6.28 1.60
N GLY A 39 4.51 5.85 2.70
CA GLY A 39 5.81 6.29 3.17
C GLY A 39 6.79 5.14 3.37
N MET A 40 8.08 5.46 3.37
CA MET A 40 9.15 4.55 3.79
C MET A 40 9.55 4.89 5.22
N ALA A 41 9.67 3.86 6.05
CA ALA A 41 10.13 4.00 7.43
C ALA A 41 11.31 3.05 7.68
N VAL A 42 12.16 3.43 8.64
CA VAL A 42 13.24 2.60 9.17
C VAL A 42 13.13 2.57 10.70
N LYS A 43 13.83 1.62 11.33
CA LYS A 43 13.92 1.56 12.79
C LYS A 43 14.41 2.88 13.36
N ALA A 44 13.83 3.32 14.49
CA ALA A 44 14.28 4.52 15.18
C ALA A 44 15.80 4.47 15.47
N GLY A 45 16.51 5.57 15.17
CA GLY A 45 17.96 5.68 15.28
C GLY A 45 18.75 5.15 14.08
N ALA A 46 18.12 4.43 13.14
CA ALA A 46 18.77 4.05 11.89
C ALA A 46 18.95 5.27 10.96
N PRO A 47 19.98 5.27 10.10
CA PRO A 47 20.14 6.30 9.07
C PRO A 47 18.88 6.43 8.21
N LYS A 48 18.46 7.67 7.94
CA LYS A 48 17.37 7.94 7.01
C LYS A 48 17.84 7.65 5.58
N PRO A 49 17.24 6.70 4.85
CA PRO A 49 17.62 6.44 3.48
C PRO A 49 17.27 7.63 2.58
N ASP A 50 18.06 7.84 1.53
CA ASP A 50 17.73 8.84 0.52
C ASP A 50 16.66 8.30 -0.44
N ILE A 51 15.51 8.96 -0.44
CA ILE A 51 14.38 8.70 -1.34
C ILE A 51 13.93 9.99 -2.04
N SER A 52 14.78 11.02 -2.09
CA SER A 52 14.46 12.35 -2.62
C SER A 52 14.21 12.38 -4.14
N THR A 53 14.73 11.37 -4.85
CA THR A 53 14.57 11.20 -6.29
C THR A 53 14.21 9.75 -6.62
N VAL A 54 13.69 9.52 -7.82
CA VAL A 54 13.36 8.16 -8.30
C VAL A 54 14.61 7.28 -8.30
N ASP A 55 15.76 7.79 -8.74
CA ASP A 55 17.00 7.01 -8.76
C ASP A 55 17.55 6.74 -7.36
N ALA A 56 17.44 7.71 -6.44
CA ALA A 56 17.79 7.50 -5.03
C ALA A 56 16.92 6.41 -4.40
N LEU A 57 15.60 6.46 -4.64
CA LEU A 57 14.67 5.43 -4.19
C LEU A 57 15.03 4.04 -4.74
N LYS A 58 15.31 3.92 -6.05
CA LYS A 58 15.74 2.65 -6.67
C LYS A 58 17.00 2.11 -6.00
N ARG A 59 18.04 2.94 -5.83
CA ARG A 59 19.29 2.53 -5.16
C ARG A 59 19.04 2.11 -3.72
N THR A 60 18.23 2.86 -2.98
CA THR A 60 17.83 2.52 -1.61
C THR A 60 17.18 1.13 -1.54
N LEU A 61 16.22 0.83 -2.43
CA LEU A 61 15.55 -0.49 -2.47
C LEU A 61 16.50 -1.61 -2.91
N LEU A 62 17.36 -1.34 -3.90
CA LEU A 62 18.33 -2.32 -4.40
C LEU A 62 19.44 -2.65 -3.39
N THR A 63 19.81 -1.72 -2.52
CA THR A 63 20.82 -1.93 -1.47
C THR A 63 20.24 -2.48 -0.17
N ALA A 64 18.94 -2.33 0.06
CA ALA A 64 18.28 -2.86 1.25
C ALA A 64 18.45 -4.39 1.36
N LYS A 65 18.72 -4.88 2.58
CA LYS A 65 18.79 -6.33 2.87
C LYS A 65 17.41 -6.98 2.83
N SER A 66 16.41 -6.31 3.40
CA SER A 66 15.02 -6.73 3.40
C SER A 66 14.10 -5.51 3.25
N ILE A 67 12.91 -5.73 2.70
CA ILE A 67 11.91 -4.69 2.44
C ILE A 67 10.56 -5.21 2.88
N ALA A 68 10.06 -4.74 4.03
CA ALA A 68 8.73 -5.07 4.49
C ALA A 68 7.69 -4.15 3.85
N TYR A 69 6.59 -4.72 3.34
CA TYR A 69 5.39 -4.00 2.94
C TYR A 69 4.14 -4.80 3.29
N SER A 70 3.02 -4.11 3.50
CA SER A 70 1.75 -4.70 3.91
C SER A 70 1.17 -5.64 2.84
N ASP A 71 0.47 -6.71 3.22
CA ASP A 71 -0.37 -7.49 2.29
C ASP A 71 -1.75 -6.85 2.02
N SER A 72 -1.87 -5.54 2.24
CA SER A 72 -3.07 -4.75 2.02
C SER A 72 -2.85 -3.68 0.93
N ALA A 73 -3.82 -2.79 0.72
CA ALA A 73 -3.85 -1.84 -0.40
C ALA A 73 -2.51 -1.16 -0.73
N SER A 74 -1.76 -0.68 0.27
CA SER A 74 -0.47 -0.02 0.06
C SER A 74 0.60 -0.95 -0.51
N GLY A 75 0.73 -2.17 0.02
CA GLY A 75 1.77 -3.08 -0.44
C GLY A 75 1.37 -3.84 -1.70
N VAL A 76 0.06 -4.06 -1.94
CA VAL A 76 -0.45 -4.49 -3.25
C VAL A 76 -0.04 -3.47 -4.32
N TYR A 77 -0.26 -2.16 -4.08
CA TYR A 77 0.21 -1.12 -4.99
C TYR A 77 1.73 -1.15 -5.19
N LEU A 78 2.50 -1.27 -4.11
CA LEU A 78 3.97 -1.33 -4.18
C LEU A 78 4.44 -2.50 -5.07
N ALA A 79 3.95 -3.71 -4.82
CA ALA A 79 4.37 -4.93 -5.50
C ALA A 79 3.87 -5.04 -6.94
N THR A 80 2.62 -4.64 -7.21
CA THR A 80 1.99 -4.85 -8.52
C THR A 80 2.11 -3.65 -9.46
N VAL A 81 2.36 -2.45 -8.93
CA VAL A 81 2.38 -1.22 -9.72
C VAL A 81 3.72 -0.51 -9.60
N LEU A 82 4.12 -0.11 -8.39
CA LEU A 82 5.28 0.78 -8.24
C LEU A 82 6.60 0.07 -8.59
N PHE A 83 6.90 -1.05 -7.96
CA PHE A 83 8.17 -1.75 -8.18
C PHE A 83 8.36 -2.23 -9.62
N PRO A 84 7.32 -2.75 -10.32
CA PRO A 84 7.40 -3.02 -11.74
C PRO A 84 7.65 -1.77 -12.58
N LYS A 85 6.95 -0.65 -12.30
CA LYS A 85 7.17 0.63 -13.00
C LYS A 85 8.58 1.20 -12.79
N LEU A 86 9.18 0.93 -11.64
CA LEU A 86 10.57 1.29 -11.36
C LEU A 86 11.58 0.40 -12.09
N GLY A 87 11.16 -0.74 -12.65
CA GLY A 87 12.02 -1.70 -13.36
C GLY A 87 12.94 -2.51 -12.45
N ILE A 88 12.64 -2.58 -11.15
CA ILE A 88 13.49 -3.26 -10.15
C ILE A 88 12.84 -4.48 -9.52
N TRP A 89 11.60 -4.81 -9.89
CA TRP A 89 10.82 -5.86 -9.22
C TRP A 89 11.57 -7.19 -9.14
N ASP A 90 12.13 -7.68 -10.25
CA ASP A 90 12.85 -8.96 -10.26
C ASP A 90 14.08 -8.99 -9.36
N GLN A 91 14.68 -7.82 -9.10
CA GLN A 91 15.86 -7.69 -8.24
C GLN A 91 15.52 -7.61 -6.75
N ILE A 92 14.27 -7.24 -6.40
CA ILE A 92 13.87 -7.01 -5.01
C ILE A 92 12.79 -7.97 -4.50
N LYS A 93 12.11 -8.73 -5.37
CA LYS A 93 11.01 -9.63 -4.99
C LYS A 93 11.40 -10.74 -3.99
N SER A 94 12.68 -11.07 -3.88
CA SER A 94 13.19 -12.04 -2.90
C SER A 94 13.55 -11.42 -1.54
N LYS A 95 13.40 -10.09 -1.38
CA LYS A 95 13.76 -9.34 -0.16
C LYS A 95 12.56 -9.07 0.75
N SER A 96 11.35 -9.44 0.31
CA SER A 96 10.08 -9.26 1.03
C SER A 96 9.79 -10.42 1.95
#